data_AF-A6TU06-F1
#
_entry.id   AF-A6TU06-F1
#
_cell.length_a   1.000
_cell.length_b   1.000
_cell.length_c   1.000
_cell.angle_alpha   90.00
_cell.angle_beta   90.00
_cell.angle_gamma   90.00
#
_symmetry.space_group_name_H-M   'P 1'
#
loop_
_entity.id
_entity.type
_entity.pdbx_description
1 polymer ?
#
loop_
_entity_poly.entity_id
_entity_poly.type
_entity_poly.pdbx_seq_one_letter_code
_entity_poly.pdbx_strand_id
1 'polypeptide(L)'
;MIKMGTFYCVLTFHTTHHALNAEVILKKKSIPVKLMPVPRQVSSSCGIAAEIPCSMKEELLGICHRYGVEIDDFHSIEKENKCGLLDKMLGIIK
;
A
#
# COMPACT_ATOMS: atom_id res chain seq x y z
N MET A 1 -17.55 -12.88 -17.18
CA MET A 1 -17.15 -11.46 -17.11
C MET A 1 -16.19 -11.31 -15.94
N ILE A 2 -14.88 -11.32 -16.19
CA ILE A 2 -13.87 -11.19 -15.13
C ILE A 2 -13.66 -9.70 -14.90
N LYS A 3 -14.11 -9.17 -13.75
CA LYS A 3 -13.70 -7.84 -13.31
C LYS A 3 -12.20 -7.89 -13.02
N MET A 4 -11.40 -7.42 -13.96
CA MET A 4 -9.96 -7.24 -13.75
C MET A 4 -9.78 -5.90 -13.02
N GLY A 5 -10.11 -5.91 -11.72
CA GLY A 5 -9.76 -4.81 -10.82
C GLY A 5 -8.25 -4.69 -10.74
N THR A 6 -7.73 -3.46 -10.74
CA THR A 6 -6.29 -3.27 -10.48
C THR A 6 -6.09 -3.38 -8.97
N PHE A 7 -5.26 -4.31 -8.50
CA PHE A 7 -4.95 -4.45 -7.07
C PHE A 7 -3.62 -3.76 -6.74
N TYR A 8 -3.45 -3.34 -5.49
CA TYR A 8 -2.17 -2.91 -4.93
C TYR A 8 -1.93 -3.60 -3.58
N CYS A 9 -0.67 -3.72 -3.18
CA CYS A 9 -0.32 -4.40 -1.93
C CYS A 9 0.29 -3.42 -0.94
N VAL A 10 -0.03 -3.63 0.33
CA VAL A 10 0.48 -2.82 1.43
C VAL A 10 0.95 -3.70 2.59
N LEU A 11 2.00 -3.24 3.26
CA LEU A 11 2.35 -3.69 4.62
C LEU A 11 1.78 -2.70 5.62
N THR A 12 1.18 -3.17 6.70
CA THR A 12 0.72 -2.34 7.82
C THR A 12 1.72 -2.39 8.98
N PHE A 13 1.73 -1.33 9.78
CA PHE A 13 2.60 -1.22 10.93
C PHE A 13 1.83 -0.66 12.13
N HIS A 14 2.11 -1.21 13.31
CA HIS A 14 1.56 -0.69 14.57
C HIS A 14 2.16 0.67 14.97
N THR A 15 3.35 1.01 14.48
CA THR A 15 4.02 2.27 14.81
C THR A 15 4.67 2.93 13.59
N THR A 16 4.73 4.26 13.62
CA THR A 16 5.41 5.07 12.59
C THR A 16 6.90 4.76 12.50
N HIS A 17 7.54 4.40 13.63
CA HIS A 17 8.95 4.04 13.67
C HIS A 17 9.26 2.84 12.76
N HIS A 18 8.47 1.76 12.84
CA HIS A 18 8.68 0.59 11.98
C HIS A 18 8.42 0.92 10.50
N ALA A 19 7.40 1.72 10.19
CA ALA A 19 7.12 2.14 8.82
C ALA A 19 8.25 2.96 8.19
N LEU A 20 8.80 3.94 8.93
CA LEU A 20 9.93 4.76 8.48
C LEU A 20 11.19 3.91 8.28
N ASN A 21 11.48 2.99 9.21
CA ASN A 21 12.62 2.09 9.09
C ASN A 21 12.48 1.17 7.88
N ALA A 22 11.29 0.60 7.66
CA ALA A 22 10.97 -0.18 6.47
C ALA A 22 11.25 0.63 5.20
N GLU A 23 10.75 1.87 5.13
CA GLU A 23 10.95 2.74 3.98
C GLU A 23 12.44 2.95 3.66
N VAL A 24 13.26 3.25 4.68
CA VAL A 24 14.70 3.43 4.52
C VAL A 24 15.39 2.15 4.03
N ILE A 25 15.08 1.00 4.63
CA ILE A 25 15.69 -0.29 4.29
C ILE A 25 15.33 -0.71 2.86
N LEU A 26 14.06 -0.58 2.49
CA LEU A 26 13.56 -0.97 1.17
C LEU A 26 14.10 -0.04 0.08
N LYS A 27 14.14 1.28 0.31
CA LYS A 27 14.78 2.22 -0.62
C LYS A 27 16.26 1.91 -0.83
N LYS A 28 17.00 1.55 0.22
CA LYS A 28 18.41 1.14 0.11
C LYS A 28 18.62 -0.13 -0.73
N LYS A 29 17.59 -0.96 -0.86
CA LYS A 29 17.57 -2.17 -1.70
C LYS A 29 16.94 -1.93 -3.07
N SER A 30 16.69 -0.67 -3.44
CA SER A 30 16.03 -0.29 -4.70
C SER A 30 14.62 -0.88 -4.87
N ILE A 31 13.96 -1.20 -3.76
CA ILE A 31 12.58 -1.67 -3.74
C ILE A 31 11.68 -0.43 -3.69
N PRO A 32 10.74 -0.26 -4.64
CA PRO A 32 9.81 0.84 -4.61
C PRO A 32 8.89 0.69 -3.40
N VAL A 33 8.82 1.75 -2.60
CA VAL A 33 8.02 1.80 -1.39
C VAL A 33 7.45 3.20 -1.24
N LYS A 34 6.19 3.29 -0.82
CA LYS A 34 5.54 4.56 -0.54
C LYS A 34 4.73 4.47 0.75
N LEU A 35 5.09 5.28 1.74
CA LEU A 35 4.29 5.39 2.95
C LEU A 35 2.96 6.09 2.69
N MET A 36 1.91 5.59 3.33
CA MET A 36 0.55 6.11 3.24
C MET A 36 -0.23 5.80 4.52
N PRO A 37 -1.33 6.52 4.82
CA PRO A 37 -2.29 6.06 5.82
C PRO A 37 -2.83 4.68 5.44
N VAL A 38 -3.13 3.84 6.43
CA VAL A 38 -3.77 2.54 6.18
C VAL A 38 -5.07 2.77 5.40
N PRO A 39 -5.27 2.10 4.25
CA PRO A 39 -6.51 2.23 3.50
C PRO A 39 -7.71 1.81 4.33
N ARG A 40 -8.82 2.56 4.21
CA ARG A 40 -10.06 2.28 4.94
C ARG A 40 -10.63 0.88 4.67
N GLN A 41 -10.30 0.30 3.51
CA GLN A 41 -10.67 -1.08 3.14
C GLN A 41 -9.99 -2.14 4.02
N VAL A 42 -8.89 -1.78 4.69
CA VAL A 42 -8.12 -2.66 5.59
C VAL A 42 -8.44 -2.38 7.05
N SER A 43 -8.39 -1.11 7.47
CA SER A 43 -8.65 -0.73 8.87
C SER A 43 -9.42 0.58 8.96
N SER A 44 -10.28 0.66 9.99
CA SER A 44 -10.97 1.90 10.39
C SER A 44 -10.14 2.76 11.36
N SER A 45 -8.98 2.28 11.84
CA SER A 45 -8.09 3.01 12.76
C SER A 45 -7.00 3.80 12.02
N CYS A 46 -6.40 4.77 12.72
CA CYS A 46 -5.30 5.60 12.24
C CYS A 46 -3.94 4.87 12.31
N GLY A 47 -3.73 3.89 11.42
CA GLY A 47 -2.43 3.25 11.23
C GLY A 47 -1.61 3.84 10.06
N ILE A 48 -0.36 3.39 9.94
CA ILE A 48 0.49 3.67 8.77
C ILE A 48 0.73 2.39 7.97
N ALA A 49 0.80 2.53 6.66
CA ALA A 49 1.06 1.47 5.72
C ALA A 49 2.16 1.86 4.73
N ALA A 50 2.77 0.86 4.11
CA ALA A 50 3.71 1.01 3.01
C ALA A 50 3.17 0.27 1.79
N GLU A 51 2.86 1.00 0.72
CA GLU A 51 2.57 0.42 -0.59
C GLU A 51 3.85 -0.18 -1.17
N ILE A 52 3.75 -1.43 -1.63
CA ILE A 52 4.86 -2.26 -2.09
C ILE A 52 4.46 -3.12 -3.29
N PRO A 53 5.43 -3.63 -4.07
CA PRO A 53 5.17 -4.60 -5.13
C PRO A 53 4.57 -5.90 -4.57
N CYS A 54 3.40 -6.27 -5.09
CA CYS A 54 2.75 -7.53 -4.71
C CYS A 54 3.61 -8.78 -4.99
N SER A 55 4.46 -8.73 -6.03
CA SER A 55 5.34 -9.83 -6.43
C SER A 55 6.47 -10.12 -5.46
N MET A 56 6.74 -9.23 -4.49
CA MET A 56 7.91 -9.33 -3.61
C MET A 56 7.54 -9.71 -2.17
N LYS A 57 6.31 -10.18 -1.92
CA LYS A 57 5.81 -10.47 -0.56
C LYS A 57 6.84 -11.25 0.29
N GLU A 58 7.27 -12.42 -0.16
CA GLU A 58 8.18 -13.27 0.64
C GLU A 58 9.53 -12.61 0.90
N GLU A 59 10.10 -11.95 -0.10
CA GLU A 59 11.36 -11.24 0.03
C GLU A 59 11.25 -10.09 1.04
N LEU A 60 10.16 -9.33 0.99
CA LEU A 60 9.91 -8.20 1.88
C LEU A 60 9.73 -8.65 3.32
N LEU A 61 8.96 -9.71 3.56
CA LEU A 61 8.80 -10.31 4.88
C LEU A 61 10.16 -10.75 5.45
N GLY A 62 11.00 -11.38 4.63
CA GLY A 62 12.35 -11.80 5.01
C GLY A 62 13.28 -10.61 5.32
N ILE A 63 13.20 -9.52 4.54
CA ILE A 63 13.94 -8.29 4.80
C ILE A 63 13.47 -7.67 6.12
N CYS A 64 12.17 -7.47 6.31
CA CYS A 64 11.63 -6.89 7.53
C CYS A 64 12.08 -7.67 8.77
N HIS A 65 11.96 -9.00 8.74
CA HIS A 65 12.41 -9.86 9.82
C HIS A 65 13.92 -9.71 10.10
N ARG A 66 14.76 -9.76 9.06
CA ARG A 66 16.23 -9.66 9.20
C ARG A 66 16.69 -8.34 9.83
N TYR A 67 15.99 -7.24 9.53
CA TYR A 67 16.36 -5.92 10.01
C TYR A 67 15.56 -5.48 11.26
N GLY A 68 14.81 -6.39 11.89
CA GLY A 68 14.06 -6.08 13.12
C GLY A 68 12.90 -5.10 12.90
N VAL A 69 12.32 -5.08 11.70
CA VAL A 69 11.13 -4.29 11.40
C VAL A 69 9.91 -5.16 11.66
N GLU A 70 9.18 -4.83 12.72
CA GLU A 70 7.89 -5.45 13.02
C GLU A 70 6.82 -4.92 12.05
N ILE A 71 6.13 -5.86 11.41
CA ILE A 71 4.96 -5.61 10.57
C ILE A 71 3.73 -6.12 11.32
N ASP A 72 2.59 -5.51 11.05
CA ASP A 72 1.30 -5.99 11.54
C ASP A 72 0.77 -7.05 10.57
N ASP A 73 0.51 -6.69 9.30
CA ASP A 73 0.05 -7.65 8.29
C ASP A 73 0.37 -7.19 6.84
N PHE A 74 0.17 -8.09 5.88
CA PHE A 74 0.24 -7.83 4.44
C PHE A 74 -1.16 -7.93 3.82
N HIS A 75 -1.57 -6.91 3.08
CA HIS A 75 -2.88 -6.88 2.42
C HIS A 75 -2.77 -6.62 0.92
N SER A 76 -3.64 -7.29 0.15
CA SER A 76 -3.92 -6.96 -1.25
C SER A 76 -5.28 -6.24 -1.32
N ILE A 77 -5.29 -5.05 -1.91
CA ILE A 77 -6.42 -4.14 -1.90
C ILE A 77 -6.83 -3.84 -3.33
N GLU A 78 -8.13 -3.92 -3.62
CA GLU A 78 -8.67 -3.52 -4.92
C GLU A 78 -8.65 -1.98 -5.04
N LYS A 79 -8.05 -1.45 -6.11
CA LYS A 79 -8.13 -0.02 -6.41
C LYS A 79 -9.57 0.31 -6.78
N GLU A 80 -10.18 1.20 -6.02
CA GLU A 80 -11.41 1.84 -6.45
C GLU A 80 -11.14 2.64 -7.73
N ASN A 81 -11.73 2.22 -8.84
CA ASN A 81 -11.75 3.01 -10.06
C ASN A 81 -12.56 4.28 -9.77
N LYS A 82 -11.89 5.40 -9.48
CA LYS A 82 -12.53 6.72 -9.63
C LYS A 82 -12.66 7.05 -11.11
N CYS A 83 -13.47 6.29 -11.83
CA CYS A 83 -14.13 6.77 -13.04
C CYS A 83 -15.24 7.71 -12.55
N GLY A 84 -14.97 9.02 -12.50
CA GLY A 84 -16.02 9.95 -12.06
C GLY A 84 -15.64 11.41 -11.84
N LEU A 85 -14.36 11.79 -11.86
CA LEU A 85 -14.00 13.21 -11.75
C LEU A 85 -13.98 13.92 -13.11
N LEU A 86 -13.60 13.22 -14.18
CA LEU A 86 -13.66 13.75 -15.55
C LEU A 86 -15.06 13.63 -16.17
N ASP A 87 -15.84 12.62 -15.77
CA ASP A 87 -17.19 12.37 -16.30
C ASP A 87 -18.19 13.50 -15.95
N LYS A 88 -18.05 14.10 -14.75
CA LYS A 88 -18.85 15.25 -14.32
C LYS A 88 -18.37 16.60 -14.90
N MET A 89 -17.10 16.70 -15.30
CA MET A 89 -16.55 17.96 -15.82
C MET A 89 -16.88 18.21 -17.30
N LEU A 90 -17.08 17.16 -18.10
CA LEU A 90 -17.47 17.28 -19.51
C LEU A 90 -18.99 17.41 -19.72
N GLY A 91 -19.79 17.23 -18.66
CA GLY A 91 -21.26 17.29 -18.71
C GLY A 91 -21.89 18.69 -18.58
N ILE A 92 -21.10 19.78 -18.56
CA ILE A 92 -21.61 21.16 -18.42
C ILE A 92 -21.71 21.90 -19.77
N ILE A 93 -21.37 21.24 -20.89
CA ILE A 93 -21.62 21.79 -22.23
C ILE A 93 -22.83 21.08 -22.84
N LYS A 94 -24.01 21.40 -22.32
CA LYS A 94 -25.26 21.22 -23.05
C LYS A 94 -26.13 22.45 -22.88
#